data_AF-A0A7G2M1J5-F1
#
_entry.id   AF-A0A7G2M1J5-F1
#
_cell.length_a   1.000
_cell.length_b   1.000
_cell.length_c   1.000
_cell.angle_alpha   90.00
_cell.angle_beta   90.00
_cell.angle_gamma   90.00
#
_symmetry.space_group_name_H-M   'P 1'
#
loop_
_entity.id
_entity.type
_entity.pdbx_description
1 polymer ?
#
loop_
_entity_poly.entity_id
_entity_poly.type
_entity_poly.pdbx_seq_one_letter_code
_entity_poly.pdbx_strand_id
1 'polypeptide(L)'
;LTRLAREDGMGLLMITHDLAVVADMADRIIVMRKGQIVEQGETQALLHNMQHPYTKMLFDASRHEVNLTAAPAPVPLLEVKGVCRDYHLPRKTLFGAPGTFRAVDNLSFTLNRG
;
A
#
# COMPACT_ATOMS: atom_id res chain seq x y z
N LEU A 1 -6.08 13.95 4.97
CA LEU A 1 -7.43 13.76 5.56
C LEU A 1 -7.41 13.94 7.07
N THR A 2 -6.47 13.31 7.79
CA THR A 2 -6.22 13.52 9.23
C THR A 2 -6.02 14.99 9.62
N ARG A 3 -5.25 15.75 8.83
CA ARG A 3 -5.06 17.20 9.07
C ARG A 3 -6.38 17.99 9.05
N LEU A 4 -7.19 17.78 8.01
CA LEU A 4 -8.49 18.46 7.84
C LEU A 4 -9.45 18.08 8.97
N ALA A 5 -9.53 16.79 9.32
CA ALA A 5 -10.38 16.33 10.41
C ALA A 5 -10.00 16.98 11.76
N ARG A 6 -8.70 17.16 12.03
CA ARG A 6 -8.23 17.87 13.24
C ARG A 6 -8.53 19.37 13.21
N GLU A 7 -8.32 20.02 12.08
CA GLU A 7 -8.56 21.47 11.91
C GLU A 7 -10.05 21.81 12.06
N ASP A 8 -10.94 20.96 11.55
CA ASP A 8 -12.39 21.19 11.55
C ASP A 8 -13.13 20.56 12.75
N GLY A 9 -12.40 19.93 13.69
CA GLY A 9 -12.98 19.27 14.86
C GLY A 9 -13.88 18.06 14.53
N MET A 10 -13.59 17.37 13.43
CA MET A 10 -14.39 16.25 12.93
C MET A 10 -13.90 14.90 13.47
N GLY A 11 -14.85 13.98 13.72
CA GLY A 11 -14.52 12.56 13.94
C GLY A 11 -14.19 11.85 12.63
N LEU A 12 -13.13 11.03 12.63
CA LEU A 12 -12.70 10.23 11.48
C LEU A 12 -12.78 8.73 11.83
N LEU A 13 -13.61 7.97 11.10
CA LEU A 13 -13.64 6.51 11.17
C LEU A 13 -12.88 5.94 9.97
N MET A 14 -11.79 5.22 10.24
CA MET A 14 -11.00 4.53 9.22
C MET A 14 -11.26 3.02 9.29
N ILE A 15 -11.52 2.41 8.13
CA ILE A 15 -11.69 0.96 8.00
C ILE A 15 -10.58 0.45 7.08
N THR A 16 -9.67 -0.34 7.62
CA THR A 16 -8.58 -0.98 6.87
C THR A 16 -8.25 -2.33 7.49
N HIS A 17 -7.49 -3.12 6.75
CA HIS A 17 -6.90 -4.38 7.20
C HIS A 17 -5.42 -4.23 7.63
N ASP A 18 -4.81 -3.07 7.35
CA ASP A 18 -3.40 -2.79 7.64
C ASP A 18 -3.28 -2.00 8.95
N LEU A 19 -2.71 -2.65 9.97
CA LEU A 19 -2.53 -2.07 11.30
C LEU A 19 -1.38 -1.06 11.34
N ALA A 20 -0.40 -1.18 10.43
CA ALA A 20 0.73 -0.25 10.36
C ALA A 20 0.31 1.11 9.82
N VAL A 21 -0.59 1.14 8.84
CA VAL A 21 -1.11 2.41 8.28
C VAL A 21 -1.92 3.20 9.31
N VAL A 22 -2.69 2.54 10.18
CA VAL A 22 -3.51 3.23 11.19
C VAL A 22 -2.73 3.64 12.43
N ALA A 23 -1.57 3.04 12.69
CA ALA A 23 -0.75 3.33 13.87
C ALA A 23 -0.41 4.83 14.00
N ASP A 24 -0.18 5.51 12.88
CA ASP A 24 0.20 6.92 12.86
C ASP A 24 -0.99 7.89 12.69
N MET A 25 -2.19 7.37 12.42
CA MET A 25 -3.35 8.17 12.02
C MET A 25 -4.49 8.15 13.03
N ALA A 26 -4.70 7.03 13.73
CA ALA A 26 -5.84 6.82 14.61
C ALA A 26 -5.45 7.06 16.08
N ASP A 27 -6.33 7.68 16.85
CA ASP A 27 -6.17 7.80 18.31
C ASP A 27 -6.57 6.47 19.00
N ARG A 28 -7.61 5.80 18.47
CA ARG A 28 -8.14 4.54 18.99
C ARG A 28 -8.27 3.49 17.90
N ILE A 29 -7.97 2.24 18.25
CA ILE A 29 -8.10 1.09 17.36
C ILE A 29 -9.15 0.12 17.93
N ILE A 30 -9.98 -0.40 17.04
CA ILE A 30 -10.93 -1.49 17.31
C ILE A 30 -10.66 -2.60 16.29
N VAL A 31 -10.30 -3.77 16.78
CA VAL A 31 -10.06 -4.96 15.96
C VAL A 31 -11.30 -5.84 16.01
N MET A 32 -11.83 -6.15 14.83
CA MET A 32 -13.00 -7.01 14.69
C MET A 32 -12.65 -8.30 13.94
N ARG A 33 -13.25 -9.42 14.36
CA ARG A 33 -13.18 -10.70 13.66
C ARG A 33 -14.56 -11.36 13.69
N LYS A 34 -15.04 -11.79 12.51
CA LYS A 34 -16.35 -12.46 12.36
C LYS A 34 -17.51 -11.68 13.01
N GLY A 35 -17.51 -10.36 12.86
CA GLY A 35 -18.55 -9.48 13.42
C GLY A 35 -18.46 -9.24 14.92
N GLN A 36 -17.41 -9.70 15.60
CA GLN A 36 -17.18 -9.46 17.03
C GLN A 36 -15.95 -8.60 17.24
N ILE A 37 -16.01 -7.69 18.21
CA ILE A 37 -14.83 -6.94 18.68
C ILE A 37 -13.97 -7.92 19.48
N VAL A 38 -12.74 -8.12 19.01
CA VAL A 38 -11.79 -9.05 19.65
C VAL A 38 -10.72 -8.31 20.46
N GLU A 39 -10.46 -7.05 20.13
CA GLU A 39 -9.52 -6.19 20.87
C GLU A 39 -9.84 -4.72 20.60
N GLN A 40 -9.65 -3.85 21.60
CA GLN A 40 -9.87 -2.41 21.46
C GLN A 40 -9.01 -1.64 22.46
N GLY A 41 -8.57 -0.42 22.09
CA GLY A 41 -7.80 0.44 22.99
C GLY A 41 -7.25 1.68 22.30
N GLU A 42 -6.56 2.51 23.08
CA GLU A 42 -5.71 3.58 22.55
C GLU A 42 -4.62 2.96 21.65
N THR A 43 -4.35 3.60 20.51
CA THR A 43 -3.48 3.04 19.47
C THR A 43 -2.13 2.59 20.01
N GLN A 44 -1.42 3.45 20.77
CA GLN A 44 -0.12 3.08 21.32
C GLN A 44 -0.19 1.93 22.33
N ALA A 45 -1.18 1.94 23.22
CA ALA A 45 -1.33 0.90 24.24
C ALA A 45 -1.67 -0.45 23.60
N LEU A 46 -2.55 -0.46 22.60
CA LEU A 46 -2.94 -1.66 21.86
C LEU A 46 -1.75 -2.22 21.08
N LEU A 47 -0.99 -1.38 20.36
CA LEU A 47 0.15 -1.82 19.56
C LEU A 47 1.34 -2.30 20.42
N HIS A 48 1.59 -1.67 21.57
CA HIS A 48 2.67 -2.11 22.48
C HIS A 48 2.31 -3.37 23.26
N ASN A 49 1.03 -3.59 23.56
CA ASN A 49 0.57 -4.67 24.43
C ASN A 49 -0.56 -5.49 23.80
N MET A 50 -0.40 -5.89 22.54
CA MET A 50 -1.37 -6.71 21.82
C MET A 50 -1.62 -8.04 22.56
N GLN A 51 -2.87 -8.28 22.96
CA GLN A 51 -3.27 -9.48 23.69
C GLN A 51 -3.86 -10.54 22.75
N HIS A 52 -4.69 -10.14 21.80
CA HIS A 52 -5.46 -11.10 21.03
C HIS A 52 -4.62 -11.69 19.89
N PRO A 53 -4.61 -13.03 19.69
CA PRO A 53 -3.78 -13.67 18.66
C PRO A 53 -4.05 -13.15 17.23
N TYR A 54 -5.30 -12.80 16.94
CA TYR A 54 -5.67 -12.24 15.64
C TYR A 54 -5.07 -10.84 15.40
N THR A 55 -4.96 -10.01 16.44
CA THR A 55 -4.36 -8.68 16.33
C THR A 55 -2.87 -8.79 16.03
N LYS A 56 -2.17 -9.71 16.71
CA LYS A 56 -0.76 -10.03 16.42
C LYS A 56 -0.56 -10.47 14.98
N MET A 57 -1.41 -11.39 14.50
CA MET A 57 -1.37 -11.87 13.11
C MET A 57 -1.61 -10.74 12.09
N LEU A 58 -2.54 -9.82 12.35
CA LEU A 58 -2.77 -8.65 11.50
C LEU A 58 -1.56 -7.71 11.48
N PHE A 59 -0.97 -7.45 12.64
CA PHE A 59 0.22 -6.61 12.75
C PHE A 59 1.41 -7.23 12.01
N ASP A 60 1.66 -8.53 12.18
CA ASP A 60 2.71 -9.26 11.48
C ASP A 60 2.51 -9.26 9.96
N ALA A 61 1.26 -9.44 9.50
CA ALA A 61 0.93 -9.35 8.07
C ALA A 61 1.08 -7.92 7.50
N SER A 62 0.90 -6.90 8.35
CA SER A 62 1.07 -5.49 7.97
C SER A 62 2.56 -5.10 7.91
N ARG A 63 3.42 -5.77 8.69
CA ARG A 63 4.88 -5.68 8.59
C ARG A 63 5.39 -6.48 7.38
N HIS A 64 5.12 -5.98 6.18
CA HIS A 64 5.77 -6.48 4.98
C HIS A 64 7.28 -6.13 5.00
N GLU A 65 8.06 -6.95 5.69
CA GLU A 65 9.50 -7.02 5.51
C GLU A 65 9.78 -8.04 4.41
N VAL A 66 10.20 -7.56 3.23
CA VAL A 66 10.62 -8.45 2.14
C VAL A 66 11.92 -9.11 2.57
N ASN A 67 11.85 -10.34 3.08
CA ASN A 67 13.03 -11.15 3.35
C ASN A 67 13.60 -11.63 2.02
N LEU A 68 14.49 -10.82 1.43
CA LEU A 68 15.25 -11.18 0.26
C LEU A 68 16.34 -12.16 0.69
N THR A 69 16.10 -13.47 0.55
CA THR A 69 17.17 -14.46 0.56
C THR A 69 18.26 -14.04 -0.43
N ALA A 70 19.54 -14.32 -0.11
CA ALA A 70 20.64 -13.97 -0.99
C ALA A 70 20.38 -14.51 -2.41
N ALA A 71 20.29 -13.59 -3.37
CA ALA A 71 19.92 -13.94 -4.74
C ALA A 71 20.91 -14.97 -5.29
N PRO A 72 20.44 -16.09 -5.90
CA PRO A 72 21.31 -17.00 -6.62
C PRO A 72 22.01 -16.25 -7.76
N ALA A 73 23.09 -16.84 -8.30
CA ALA A 73 23.81 -16.26 -9.43
C ALA A 73 22.81 -15.89 -10.55
N PRO A 74 22.89 -14.67 -11.12
CA PRO A 74 21.84 -14.13 -11.97
C PRO A 74 21.73 -14.94 -13.26
N VAL A 75 20.68 -15.77 -13.34
CA VAL A 75 20.28 -16.44 -14.59
C VAL A 75 19.20 -15.56 -15.21
N PRO A 76 19.43 -14.93 -16.38
CA PRO A 76 18.44 -14.06 -16.99
C PRO A 76 17.19 -14.87 -17.34
N LEU A 77 16.05 -14.44 -16.80
CA LEU A 77 14.73 -15.02 -17.09
C LEU A 77 14.03 -14.26 -18.22
N LEU A 78 14.14 -12.93 -18.20
CA LEU A 78 13.57 -12.05 -19.22
C LEU A 78 14.51 -10.85 -19.42
N GLU A 79 14.85 -10.57 -20.67
CA GLU A 79 15.58 -9.36 -21.05
C GLU A 79 14.66 -8.47 -21.87
N VAL A 80 14.51 -7.22 -21.43
CA VAL A 80 13.73 -6.19 -22.13
C VAL A 80 14.68 -5.09 -22.56
N LYS A 81 14.61 -4.70 -23.83
CA LYS A 81 15.46 -3.66 -24.43
C LYS A 81 14.60 -2.59 -25.08
N GLY A 82 14.88 -1.34 -24.74
CA GLY A 82 14.28 -0.14 -25.35
C GLY A 82 12.76 -0.11 -25.34
N VAL A 83 12.13 -0.60 -24.26
CA VAL A 83 10.67 -0.60 -24.17
C VAL A 83 10.17 0.83 -24.06
N CYS A 84 9.26 1.18 -24.96
CA CYS A 84 8.48 2.40 -24.93
C CYS A 84 7.00 2.04 -24.75
N ARG A 85 6.29 2.78 -23.90
CA ARG A 85 4.84 2.62 -23.71
C ARG A 85 4.15 3.97 -23.80
N ASP A 86 3.41 4.15 -24.88
CA ASP A 86 2.57 5.30 -25.14
C ASP A 86 1.08 4.94 -24.95
N TYR A 87 0.35 5.77 -24.20
CA TYR A 87 -1.09 5.67 -23.98
C TYR A 87 -1.83 6.81 -24.68
N HIS A 88 -2.95 6.49 -25.32
CA HIS A 88 -3.81 7.49 -25.95
C HIS A 88 -4.64 8.21 -24.89
N LEU A 89 -4.61 9.54 -24.92
CA LEU A 89 -5.43 10.38 -24.07
C LEU A 89 -6.77 10.70 -24.75
N PRO A 90 -7.85 10.90 -23.98
CA PRO A 90 -9.12 11.35 -24.53
C PRO A 90 -8.95 12.71 -25.21
N ARG A 91 -9.69 12.93 -26.30
CA ARG A 91 -9.71 14.22 -26.99
C ARG A 91 -10.25 15.30 -26.05
N LYS A 92 -9.53 16.43 -25.96
CA LYS A 92 -9.96 17.59 -25.16
C LYS A 92 -10.95 18.50 -25.90
N THR A 93 -11.03 18.39 -27.23
CA THR A 93 -11.91 19.21 -28.08
C THR A 93 -12.53 18.38 -29.22
N LEU A 94 -13.68 18.81 -29.74
CA LEU A 94 -14.44 18.09 -30.78
C LEU A 94 -13.68 17.90 -32.11
N PHE A 95 -12.70 18.77 -32.40
CA PHE A 95 -11.87 18.71 -33.62
C PHE A 95 -10.37 18.53 -33.33
N GLY A 96 -9.97 18.31 -32.09
CA GLY A 96 -8.56 18.17 -31.70
C GLY A 96 -8.02 16.76 -31.92
N ALA A 97 -6.75 16.66 -32.32
CA ALA A 97 -6.04 15.39 -32.33
C ALA A 97 -5.96 14.80 -30.90
N PRO A 98 -6.17 13.48 -30.71
CA PRO A 98 -5.97 12.85 -29.42
C PRO A 98 -4.48 12.95 -29.02
N GLY A 99 -4.23 13.37 -27.78
CA GLY A 99 -2.87 13.43 -27.25
C GLY A 99 -2.33 12.03 -26.91
N THR A 100 -1.02 11.91 -26.77
CA THR A 100 -0.35 10.70 -26.28
C THR A 100 0.41 10.99 -24.99
N PHE A 101 0.34 10.08 -24.02
CA PHE A 101 1.15 10.12 -22.81
C PHE A 101 2.16 8.98 -22.84
N ARG A 102 3.46 9.33 -22.86
CA ARG A 102 4.53 8.35 -22.74
C ARG A 102 4.74 7.98 -21.28
N ALA A 103 4.33 6.78 -20.91
CA ALA A 103 4.50 6.25 -19.55
C ALA A 103 5.87 5.60 -19.34
N VAL A 104 6.42 5.00 -20.40
CA VAL A 104 7.77 4.40 -20.37
C VAL A 104 8.52 4.85 -21.62
N ASP A 105 9.75 5.31 -21.44
CA ASP A 105 10.60 5.80 -22.53
C ASP A 105 11.94 5.06 -22.50
N ASN A 106 12.20 4.28 -23.56
CA ASN A 106 13.45 3.57 -23.82
C ASN A 106 14.02 2.79 -22.61
N LEU A 107 13.17 2.09 -21.87
CA LEU A 107 13.57 1.38 -20.67
C LEU A 107 14.10 -0.02 -21.03
N SER A 108 15.31 -0.32 -20.54
CA SER A 108 15.94 -1.64 -20.70
C SER A 108 16.26 -2.22 -19.33
N PHE A 109 15.87 -3.47 -19.09
CA PHE A 109 16.19 -4.18 -17.86
C PHE A 109 16.23 -5.69 -18.10
N THR A 110 16.95 -6.38 -17.23
CA THR A 110 16.98 -7.84 -17.18
C THR A 110 16.35 -8.29 -15.87
N LEU A 111 15.29 -9.08 -15.97
CA LEU A 111 14.72 -9.80 -14.84
C LEU A 111 15.47 -11.14 -14.73
N ASN A 112 16.18 -11.32 -13.62
CA ASN A 112 16.86 -12.57 -13.32
C ASN A 112 15.92 -13.52 -12.59
N ARG A 113 16.15 -14.83 -12.73
CA ARG A 113 15.50 -15.86 -11.94
C ARG A 113 15.96 -15.73 -10.48
N GLY A 114 15.00 -15.66 -9.56
CA GLY A 114 15.23 -15.73 -8.12
C GLY A 114 15.32 -17.15 -7.60
#